data_AF-A0A101KNR2-F1
#
_entry.id   AF-A0A101KNR2-F1
#
_cell.length_a   1.000
_cell.length_b   1.000
_cell.length_c   1.000
_cell.angle_alpha   90.00
_cell.angle_beta   90.00
_cell.angle_gamma   90.00
#
_symmetry.space_group_name_H-M   'P 1'
#
loop_
_entity.id
_entity.type
_entity.pdbx_description
1 polymer ?
#
loop_
_entity_poly.entity_id
_entity_poly.type
_entity_poly.pdbx_seq_one_letter_code
_entity_poly.pdbx_strand_id
1 'polypeptide(L)'
;MPVADAHGQDDHWQAGQYSFSDELGGFRIRSVSGSGTKSDPVVLGEELETADPVILTIRERQPTANFIEGILYLRIMTLNDSGHPWVDFMFELQSILNEPSEFGDGLSFDQTHTPSESISSDSFAKYDRQLEPFDRLRFLDGHVDTLHQATFDFLITDFNPKRVFYLLQDPGIPAS
;
A
#
# COMPACT_ATOMS: atom_id res chain seq x y z
N MET A 1 21.06 1.54 -16.32
CA MET A 1 21.50 1.37 -14.91
C MET A 1 20.73 0.17 -14.38
N PRO A 2 21.37 -0.85 -13.77
CA PRO A 2 20.61 -1.91 -13.13
C PRO A 2 19.92 -1.33 -11.89
N VAL A 3 18.61 -1.58 -11.76
CA VAL A 3 17.85 -1.28 -10.55
C VAL A 3 18.38 -2.23 -9.47
N ALA A 4 18.86 -1.69 -8.36
CA ALA A 4 19.36 -2.51 -7.27
C ALA A 4 18.17 -3.10 -6.52
N ASP A 5 18.00 -4.42 -6.60
CA ASP A 5 17.12 -5.16 -5.70
C ASP A 5 17.67 -5.02 -4.28
N ALA A 6 16.97 -4.29 -3.42
CA ALA A 6 17.34 -4.16 -2.02
C ALA A 6 16.99 -5.48 -1.32
N HIS A 7 17.98 -6.34 -1.08
CA HIS A 7 17.81 -7.47 -0.15
C HIS A 7 17.56 -6.92 1.25
N GLY A 8 16.40 -7.27 1.85
CA GLY A 8 16.01 -6.87 3.20
C GLY A 8 17.13 -7.17 4.21
N GLN A 9 17.69 -6.11 4.77
CA GLN A 9 18.63 -6.18 5.88
C GLN A 9 17.79 -5.88 7.12
N ASP A 10 17.62 -6.88 7.99
CA ASP A 10 16.89 -6.81 9.26
C ASP A 10 15.35 -6.61 9.16
N ASP A 11 14.62 -7.49 8.45
CA ASP A 11 13.13 -7.50 8.32
C ASP A 11 12.50 -6.18 7.79
N HIS A 12 13.34 -5.28 7.27
CA HIS A 12 12.95 -3.97 6.77
C HIS A 12 13.47 -3.74 5.35
N TRP A 13 12.54 -3.70 4.41
CA TRP A 13 12.82 -3.43 3.00
C TRP A 13 12.83 -1.92 2.76
N GLN A 14 13.78 -1.39 1.99
CA GLN A 14 13.97 0.06 1.86
C GLN A 14 13.78 0.53 0.43
N ALA A 15 12.96 1.56 0.23
CA ALA A 15 12.81 2.28 -1.03
C ALA A 15 12.38 3.73 -0.78
N GLY A 16 12.89 4.64 -1.63
CA GLY A 16 12.66 6.07 -1.43
C GLY A 16 12.97 6.55 -0.01
N GLN A 17 12.06 7.36 0.54
CA GLN A 17 12.13 7.87 1.91
C GLN A 17 11.60 6.90 2.97
N TYR A 18 11.22 5.67 2.60
CA TYR A 18 10.49 4.78 3.49
C TYR A 18 11.14 3.41 3.62
N SER A 19 10.79 2.73 4.71
CA SER A 19 11.00 1.30 4.87
C SER A 19 9.67 0.57 5.11
N PHE A 20 9.59 -0.65 4.61
CA PHE A 20 8.41 -1.50 4.54
C PHE A 20 8.70 -2.80 5.28
N SER A 21 7.72 -3.29 6.04
CA SER A 21 7.88 -4.52 6.81
C SER A 21 6.56 -5.26 6.96
N ASP A 22 6.64 -6.57 6.80
CA ASP A 22 5.62 -7.60 7.05
C ASP A 22 5.71 -8.15 8.49
N GLU A 23 6.30 -7.40 9.43
CA GLU A 23 6.55 -7.81 10.82
C GLU A 23 5.32 -8.29 11.61
N LEU A 24 4.10 -7.93 11.18
CA LEU A 24 2.85 -8.34 11.81
C LEU A 24 2.29 -9.66 11.24
N GLY A 25 2.89 -10.19 10.17
CA GLY A 25 2.54 -11.47 9.56
C GLY A 25 1.28 -11.45 8.68
N GLY A 26 0.90 -12.63 8.19
CA GLY A 26 -0.24 -12.86 7.28
C GLY A 26 0.10 -12.72 5.79
N PHE A 27 1.20 -12.05 5.47
CA PHE A 27 1.72 -11.91 4.11
C PHE A 27 3.25 -11.88 4.13
N ARG A 28 3.86 -11.92 2.95
CA ARG A 28 5.32 -11.80 2.80
C ARG A 28 5.70 -10.75 1.77
N ILE A 29 6.63 -9.88 2.14
CA ILE A 29 7.28 -9.00 1.17
C ILE A 29 8.34 -9.82 0.40
N ARG A 30 8.27 -9.77 -0.92
CA ARG A 30 9.18 -10.48 -1.83
C ARG A 30 10.19 -9.56 -2.49
N SER A 31 9.83 -8.30 -2.70
CA SER A 31 10.71 -7.31 -3.32
C SER A 31 10.24 -5.89 -2.99
N VAL A 32 11.19 -4.96 -2.92
CA VAL A 32 10.90 -3.52 -2.84
C VAL A 32 11.94 -2.77 -3.67
N SER A 33 11.48 -1.84 -4.50
CA SER A 33 12.35 -1.02 -5.36
C SER A 33 11.75 0.37 -5.61
N GLY A 34 12.46 1.22 -6.36
CA GLY A 34 11.99 2.56 -6.75
C GLY A 34 12.33 3.66 -5.75
N SER A 35 12.17 4.91 -6.18
CA SER A 35 12.45 6.10 -5.37
C SER A 35 11.21 6.73 -4.71
N GLY A 36 9.99 6.35 -5.11
CA GLY A 36 8.75 6.88 -4.53
C GLY A 36 8.23 8.17 -5.19
N THR A 37 8.72 8.50 -6.38
CA THR A 37 8.27 9.67 -7.16
C THR A 37 7.20 9.29 -8.18
N LYS A 38 6.47 10.26 -8.76
CA LYS A 38 5.44 9.98 -9.79
C LYS A 38 6.00 9.19 -10.99
N SER A 39 7.24 9.47 -11.40
CA SER A 39 7.89 8.79 -12.54
C SER A 39 8.62 7.50 -12.18
N ASP A 40 8.84 7.26 -10.88
CA ASP A 40 9.57 6.12 -10.35
C ASP A 40 8.97 5.77 -8.97
N PRO A 41 7.74 5.22 -8.93
CA PRO A 41 7.05 4.92 -7.69
C PRO A 41 7.83 3.86 -6.90
N VAL A 42 7.58 3.77 -5.59
CA VAL A 42 7.99 2.57 -4.87
C VAL A 42 7.20 1.40 -5.42
N VAL A 43 7.86 0.33 -5.81
CA VAL A 43 7.22 -0.92 -6.24
C VAL A 43 7.46 -1.96 -5.17
N LEU A 44 6.39 -2.38 -4.49
CA LEU A 44 6.37 -3.40 -3.46
C LEU A 44 5.72 -4.66 -4.03
N GLY A 45 6.51 -5.73 -4.15
CA GLY A 45 6.01 -7.05 -4.51
C GLY A 45 5.80 -7.88 -3.26
N GLU A 46 4.61 -8.45 -3.11
CA GLU A 46 4.19 -9.20 -1.93
C GLU A 46 3.30 -10.40 -2.28
N GLU A 47 3.09 -11.25 -1.30
CA GLU A 47 2.29 -12.47 -1.39
C GLU A 47 1.42 -12.62 -0.15
N LEU A 48 0.11 -12.65 -0.35
CA LEU A 48 -0.87 -12.83 0.72
C LEU A 48 -1.18 -14.33 0.83
N GLU A 49 -0.82 -14.94 1.96
CA GLU A 49 -1.05 -16.37 2.26
C GLU A 49 -2.40 -16.60 2.98
N THR A 50 -3.17 -15.53 3.22
CA THR A 50 -4.48 -15.54 3.89
C THR A 50 -5.46 -14.59 3.21
N ALA A 51 -6.76 -14.84 3.42
CA ALA A 51 -7.84 -13.94 3.02
C ALA A 51 -8.30 -13.04 4.17
N ASP A 52 -7.73 -13.19 5.36
CA ASP A 52 -7.93 -12.26 6.48
C ASP A 52 -7.17 -10.94 6.22
N PRO A 53 -7.61 -9.81 6.81
CA PRO A 53 -6.88 -8.57 6.70
C PRO A 53 -5.45 -8.66 7.25
N VAL A 54 -4.49 -8.07 6.52
CA VAL A 54 -3.07 -8.00 6.90
C VAL A 54 -2.61 -6.55 7.00
N ILE A 55 -1.51 -6.31 7.72
CA ILE A 55 -1.02 -4.95 7.96
C ILE A 55 0.45 -4.81 7.54
N LEU A 56 0.68 -3.95 6.55
CA LEU A 56 2.01 -3.50 6.17
C LEU A 56 2.45 -2.35 7.07
N THR A 57 3.62 -2.49 7.70
CA THR A 57 4.20 -1.40 8.50
C THR A 57 5.11 -0.54 7.64
N ILE A 58 4.85 0.77 7.62
CA ILE A 58 5.59 1.77 6.84
C ILE A 58 6.27 2.73 7.80
N ARG A 59 7.57 2.97 7.61
CA ARG A 59 8.37 3.86 8.45
C ARG A 59 9.10 4.89 7.62
N GLU A 60 8.98 6.14 8.01
CA GLU A 60 9.78 7.23 7.45
C GLU A 60 11.25 7.02 7.82
N ARG A 61 12.13 7.13 6.82
CA ARG A 61 13.58 7.17 6.97
C ARG A 61 14.02 8.62 7.02
N GLN A 62 15.18 8.90 7.62
CA GLN A 62 15.67 10.28 7.64
C GLN A 62 15.71 10.86 6.21
N PRO A 63 15.09 12.03 5.97
CA PRO A 63 14.99 12.57 4.62
C PRO A 63 16.39 12.82 4.06
N THR A 64 16.63 12.32 2.85
CA THR A 64 17.81 12.69 2.06
C THR A 64 17.46 13.87 1.17
N ALA A 65 18.44 14.68 0.78
CA ALA A 65 18.27 16.06 0.32
C ALA A 65 17.48 16.32 -0.99
N ASN A 66 16.74 15.35 -1.56
CA ASN A 66 16.16 15.44 -2.91
C ASN A 66 14.69 14.98 -3.03
N PHE A 67 13.95 14.87 -1.93
CA PHE A 67 12.56 14.39 -1.95
C PHE A 67 11.57 15.48 -1.56
N ILE A 68 10.34 15.39 -2.10
CA ILE A 68 9.21 16.18 -1.61
C ILE A 68 8.73 15.48 -0.35
N GLU A 69 8.90 16.13 0.81
CA GLU A 69 8.46 15.58 2.10
C GLU A 69 6.97 15.22 2.07
N GLY A 70 6.66 14.06 2.64
CA GLY A 70 5.28 13.60 2.82
C GLY A 70 4.56 13.16 1.55
N ILE A 71 5.26 12.82 0.48
CA ILE A 71 4.68 12.33 -0.77
C ILE A 71 5.27 10.97 -1.12
N LEU A 72 4.42 9.95 -1.20
CA LEU A 72 4.80 8.58 -1.54
C LEU A 72 3.90 8.03 -2.65
N TYR A 73 4.45 7.93 -3.86
CA TYR A 73 3.83 7.15 -4.93
C TYR A 73 4.17 5.67 -4.72
N LEU A 74 3.15 4.84 -4.53
CA LEU A 74 3.29 3.42 -4.22
C LEU A 74 2.54 2.58 -5.26
N ARG A 75 3.23 1.54 -5.73
CA ARG A 75 2.68 0.43 -6.49
C ARG A 75 2.82 -0.83 -5.66
N ILE A 76 1.71 -1.50 -5.38
CA ILE A 76 1.70 -2.81 -4.73
C ILE A 76 1.35 -3.87 -5.79
N MET A 77 2.19 -4.88 -5.90
CA MET A 77 2.02 -6.06 -6.73
C MET A 77 1.79 -7.25 -5.81
N THR A 78 0.53 -7.66 -5.65
CA THR A 78 0.13 -8.67 -4.68
C THR A 78 -0.21 -9.97 -5.38
N LEU A 79 0.54 -11.04 -5.08
CA LEU A 79 0.18 -12.41 -5.43
C LEU A 79 -0.90 -12.92 -4.48
N ASN A 80 -2.00 -13.44 -5.04
CA ASN A 80 -3.05 -14.11 -4.29
C ASN A 80 -2.69 -15.57 -4.01
N ASP A 81 -2.10 -15.86 -2.85
CA ASP A 81 -1.93 -17.24 -2.35
C ASP A 81 -2.86 -17.54 -1.15
N SER A 82 -4.01 -16.84 -1.08
CA SER A 82 -4.92 -16.94 0.06
C SER A 82 -5.81 -18.19 0.05
N GLY A 83 -5.78 -18.96 -1.04
CA GLY A 83 -6.70 -20.07 -1.29
C GLY A 83 -8.11 -19.65 -1.72
N HIS A 84 -8.40 -18.36 -1.82
CA HIS A 84 -9.70 -17.82 -2.25
C HIS A 84 -9.54 -16.76 -3.35
N PRO A 85 -10.42 -16.73 -4.37
CA PRO A 85 -10.41 -15.61 -5.31
C PRO A 85 -10.84 -14.32 -4.61
N TRP A 86 -10.33 -13.20 -5.06
CA TRP A 86 -10.75 -11.88 -4.58
C TRP A 86 -11.77 -11.28 -5.55
N VAL A 87 -12.77 -10.56 -5.01
CA VAL A 87 -13.81 -9.84 -5.78
C VAL A 87 -13.76 -8.34 -5.58
N ASP A 88 -13.07 -7.90 -4.54
CA ASP A 88 -12.68 -6.52 -4.27
C ASP A 88 -11.43 -6.50 -3.39
N PHE A 89 -10.80 -5.35 -3.25
CA PHE A 89 -9.62 -5.20 -2.41
C PHE A 89 -9.64 -3.83 -1.73
N MET A 90 -9.49 -3.79 -0.41
CA MET A 90 -9.50 -2.55 0.36
C MET A 90 -8.14 -2.27 0.98
N PHE A 91 -7.74 -1.00 0.91
CA PHE A 91 -6.67 -0.42 1.71
C PHE A 91 -7.24 0.56 2.73
N GLU A 92 -6.65 0.60 3.93
CA GLU A 92 -6.94 1.60 4.97
C GLU A 92 -5.62 2.14 5.54
N LEU A 93 -5.50 3.47 5.65
CA LEU A 93 -4.38 4.10 6.35
C LEU A 93 -4.67 4.15 7.85
N GLN A 94 -3.64 3.91 8.66
CA GLN A 94 -3.73 3.94 10.12
C GLN A 94 -2.50 4.64 10.71
N SER A 95 -2.68 5.76 11.40
CA SER A 95 -1.59 6.42 12.13
C SER A 95 -1.32 5.78 13.49
N ILE A 96 -2.26 5.00 14.00
CA ILE A 96 -2.15 4.15 15.19
C ILE A 96 -2.61 2.74 14.80
N LEU A 97 -1.85 1.72 15.17
CA LEU A 97 -2.14 0.34 14.79
C LEU A 97 -3.56 -0.07 15.21
N ASN A 98 -4.36 -0.56 14.25
CA ASN A 98 -5.76 -0.96 14.42
C ASN A 98 -6.74 0.17 14.77
N GLU A 99 -6.34 1.43 14.60
CA GLU A 99 -7.22 2.58 14.70
C GLU A 99 -7.27 3.28 13.33
N PRO A 100 -8.46 3.50 12.76
CA PRO A 100 -8.57 4.19 11.48
C PRO A 100 -7.95 5.58 11.55
N SER A 101 -7.33 6.00 10.46
CA SER A 101 -6.82 7.37 10.30
C SER A 101 -7.98 8.37 10.22
N GLU A 102 -7.85 9.48 10.96
CA GLU A 102 -8.80 10.59 10.95
C GLU A 102 -8.15 11.82 10.28
N PHE A 103 -8.96 12.72 9.72
CA PHE A 103 -8.52 13.94 9.00
C PHE A 103 -7.36 14.72 9.65
N GLY A 104 -7.29 14.75 10.98
CA GLY A 104 -6.29 15.52 11.72
C GLY A 104 -4.92 14.87 11.85
N ASP A 105 -4.73 13.62 11.41
CA ASP A 105 -3.47 12.89 11.61
C ASP A 105 -2.45 13.08 10.48
N GLY A 106 -2.86 13.65 9.34
CA GLY A 106 -1.99 13.99 8.23
C GLY A 106 -1.73 12.87 7.22
N LEU A 107 -2.38 11.70 7.33
CA LEU A 107 -2.32 10.63 6.34
C LEU A 107 -3.49 10.71 5.37
N SER A 108 -3.27 10.44 4.08
CA SER A 108 -4.38 10.26 3.13
C SER A 108 -4.03 9.62 1.79
N PHE A 109 -5.04 9.11 1.10
CA PHE A 109 -4.97 8.73 -0.32
C PHE A 109 -5.33 9.89 -1.25
N ASP A 110 -4.33 10.73 -1.58
CA ASP A 110 -4.44 11.81 -2.58
C ASP A 110 -5.62 12.78 -2.36
N GLN A 111 -5.83 13.27 -1.13
CA GLN A 111 -6.99 14.11 -0.78
C GLN A 111 -7.15 15.39 -1.62
N THR A 112 -6.07 15.88 -2.24
CA THR A 112 -6.08 17.18 -2.96
C THR A 112 -6.50 17.09 -4.43
N HIS A 113 -6.57 15.88 -5.02
CA HIS A 113 -6.95 15.70 -6.43
C HIS A 113 -8.20 14.80 -6.56
N THR A 114 -9.20 15.29 -7.31
CA THR A 114 -10.42 14.53 -7.65
C THR A 114 -10.85 14.86 -9.09
N PRO A 115 -10.87 13.90 -10.03
CA PRO A 115 -10.39 12.52 -9.90
C PRO A 115 -8.87 12.45 -9.72
N SER A 116 -8.37 11.40 -9.06
CA SER A 116 -6.93 11.16 -8.93
C SER A 116 -6.40 10.51 -10.21
N GLU A 117 -5.30 11.02 -10.75
CA GLU A 117 -4.55 10.35 -11.82
C GLU A 117 -3.62 9.25 -11.30
N SER A 118 -3.50 9.11 -9.98
CA SER A 118 -2.52 8.25 -9.32
C SER A 118 -3.14 6.95 -8.82
N ILE A 119 -4.47 6.84 -8.77
CA ILE A 119 -5.20 5.68 -8.27
C ILE A 119 -5.64 4.79 -9.45
N SER A 120 -5.12 3.57 -9.51
CA SER A 120 -5.54 2.58 -10.52
C SER A 120 -5.27 1.14 -10.09
N SER A 121 -5.92 0.20 -10.75
CA SER A 121 -5.59 -1.23 -10.68
C SER A 121 -5.69 -1.87 -12.06
N ASP A 122 -4.96 -2.95 -12.28
CA ASP A 122 -5.08 -3.79 -13.48
C ASP A 122 -6.22 -4.82 -13.38
N SER A 123 -6.61 -5.19 -12.17
CA SER A 123 -7.58 -6.26 -11.89
C SER A 123 -8.98 -5.75 -11.57
N PHE A 124 -9.10 -4.48 -11.16
CA PHE A 124 -10.35 -3.86 -10.71
C PHE A 124 -10.67 -2.59 -11.50
N ALA A 125 -11.85 -2.54 -12.11
CA ALA A 125 -12.22 -1.46 -13.04
C ALA A 125 -12.65 -0.15 -12.35
N LYS A 126 -12.95 -0.19 -11.05
CA LYS A 126 -13.42 0.96 -10.28
C LYS A 126 -12.68 1.08 -8.96
N TYR A 127 -12.65 2.28 -8.41
CA TYR A 127 -12.28 2.51 -7.02
C TYR A 127 -13.29 3.42 -6.34
N ASP A 128 -13.43 3.25 -5.03
CA ASP A 128 -14.17 4.11 -4.13
C ASP A 128 -13.23 4.61 -3.03
N ARG A 129 -13.24 5.92 -2.79
CA ARG A 129 -12.38 6.55 -1.78
C ARG A 129 -13.25 7.12 -0.67
N GLN A 130 -13.11 6.56 0.51
CA GLN A 130 -13.85 6.95 1.72
C GLN A 130 -12.87 7.65 2.67
N LEU A 131 -12.75 8.96 2.51
CA LEU A 131 -11.77 9.78 3.23
C LEU A 131 -12.04 9.80 4.73
N GLU A 132 -13.25 10.15 5.15
CA GLU A 132 -13.58 10.20 6.57
C GLU A 132 -14.69 9.20 6.89
N PRO A 133 -14.62 8.48 8.02
CA PRO A 133 -13.64 8.58 9.13
C PRO A 133 -12.49 7.54 9.06
N PHE A 134 -12.16 7.01 7.89
CA PHE A 134 -11.30 5.82 7.81
C PHE A 134 -10.08 5.94 6.89
N ASP A 135 -10.00 6.96 6.03
CA ASP A 135 -9.05 7.07 4.92
C ASP A 135 -8.86 5.74 4.18
N ARG A 136 -9.97 5.24 3.62
CA ARG A 136 -10.03 3.98 2.86
C ARG A 136 -9.99 4.21 1.37
N LEU A 137 -9.39 3.25 0.69
CA LEU A 137 -9.41 3.10 -0.75
C LEU A 137 -9.83 1.67 -1.09
N ARG A 138 -10.99 1.50 -1.73
CA ARG A 138 -11.50 0.18 -2.14
C ARG A 138 -11.53 0.06 -3.65
N PHE A 139 -10.92 -0.98 -4.18
CA PHE A 139 -10.95 -1.37 -5.58
C PHE A 139 -12.08 -2.38 -5.81
N LEU A 140 -12.89 -2.16 -6.85
CA LEU A 140 -14.17 -2.82 -7.10
C LEU A 140 -14.30 -3.21 -8.58
N ASP A 141 -15.31 -4.05 -8.88
CA ASP A 141 -15.67 -4.42 -10.26
C ASP A 141 -14.52 -5.14 -10.96
N GLY A 142 -14.09 -6.25 -10.37
CA GLY A 142 -12.94 -7.04 -10.79
C GLY A 142 -12.90 -8.40 -10.11
N HIS A 143 -11.87 -9.17 -10.43
CA HIS A 143 -11.57 -10.41 -9.73
C HIS A 143 -10.09 -10.75 -9.84
N VAL A 144 -9.58 -11.49 -8.87
CA VAL A 144 -8.22 -12.03 -8.86
C VAL A 144 -8.30 -13.49 -8.45
N ASP A 145 -8.06 -14.39 -9.40
CA ASP A 145 -8.02 -15.82 -9.12
C ASP A 145 -6.85 -16.18 -8.19
N THR A 146 -6.93 -17.35 -7.55
CA THR A 146 -5.80 -17.86 -6.77
C THR A 146 -4.58 -18.05 -7.68
N LEU A 147 -3.41 -17.81 -7.11
CA LEU A 147 -2.10 -17.81 -7.76
C LEU A 147 -1.96 -16.80 -8.91
N HIS A 148 -2.87 -15.83 -8.99
CA HIS A 148 -2.76 -14.68 -9.89
C HIS A 148 -2.39 -13.42 -9.10
N GLN A 149 -1.85 -12.44 -9.82
CA GLN A 149 -1.37 -11.19 -9.24
C GLN A 149 -2.32 -10.05 -9.59
N ALA A 150 -2.52 -9.13 -8.64
CA ALA A 150 -3.11 -7.82 -8.89
C ALA A 150 -2.08 -6.72 -8.65
N THR A 151 -2.21 -5.64 -9.40
CA THR A 151 -1.42 -4.42 -9.23
C THR A 151 -2.33 -3.28 -8.78
N PHE A 152 -1.87 -2.52 -7.79
CA PHE A 152 -2.54 -1.33 -7.28
C PHE A 152 -1.55 -0.16 -7.28
N ASP A 153 -1.94 0.95 -7.90
CA ASP A 153 -1.21 2.20 -7.88
C ASP A 153 -2.01 3.22 -7.05
N PHE A 154 -1.34 3.97 -6.18
CA PHE A 154 -1.92 5.09 -5.46
C PHE A 154 -0.83 6.03 -4.90
N LEU A 155 -1.26 7.23 -4.52
CA LEU A 155 -0.43 8.21 -3.83
C LEU A 155 -0.84 8.27 -2.36
N ILE A 156 0.12 8.12 -1.46
CA ILE A 156 -0.02 8.42 -0.03
C ILE A 156 0.56 9.82 0.22
N THR A 157 -0.22 10.66 0.88
CA THR A 157 0.27 11.89 1.51
C THR A 157 0.51 11.61 2.99
N ASP A 158 1.70 11.97 3.48
CA ASP A 158 2.18 11.68 4.83
C ASP A 158 2.74 12.95 5.48
N PHE A 159 1.84 13.71 6.10
CA PHE A 159 2.18 14.83 6.99
C PHE A 159 2.00 14.43 8.46
N ASN A 160 1.99 13.14 8.75
CA ASN A 160 1.81 12.61 10.09
C ASN A 160 3.04 12.94 10.95
N PRO A 161 2.86 13.49 12.17
CA PRO A 161 3.98 13.73 13.06
C PRO A 161 4.67 12.43 13.55
N LYS A 162 4.01 11.28 13.39
CA LYS A 162 4.59 9.96 13.70
C LYS A 162 5.40 9.47 12.49
N ARG A 163 6.58 8.92 12.78
CA ARG A 163 7.47 8.32 11.76
C ARG A 163 7.06 6.90 11.33
N VAL A 164 5.97 6.38 11.88
CA VAL A 164 5.45 5.05 11.60
C VAL A 164 3.95 5.17 11.39
N PHE A 165 3.48 4.54 10.32
CA PHE A 165 2.07 4.34 10.05
C PHE A 165 1.86 2.97 9.41
N TYR A 166 0.61 2.59 9.24
CA TYR A 166 0.24 1.26 8.80
C TYR A 166 -0.71 1.34 7.62
N LEU A 167 -0.61 0.33 6.77
CA LEU A 167 -1.50 0.11 5.64
C LEU A 167 -2.18 -1.25 5.84
N LEU A 168 -3.44 -1.21 6.25
CA LEU A 168 -4.29 -2.40 6.28
C LEU A 168 -4.60 -2.78 4.82
N GLN A 169 -4.52 -4.08 4.54
CA GLN A 169 -4.88 -4.68 3.26
C GLN A 169 -5.93 -5.75 3.52
N ASP A 170 -7.09 -5.64 2.89
CA ASP A 170 -8.24 -6.50 3.15
C ASP A 170 -8.82 -7.00 1.82
N PRO A 171 -8.51 -8.24 1.42
CA PRO A 171 -9.07 -8.85 0.22
C PRO A 171 -10.51 -9.32 0.46
N GLY A 172 -11.46 -8.80 -0.33
CA GLY A 172 -12.85 -9.25 -0.30
C GLY A 172 -13.01 -10.60 -1.03
N ILE A 173 -13.52 -11.61 -0.34
CA ILE A 173 -13.86 -12.93 -0.93
C ILE A 173 -15.35 -13.01 -1.29
N PRO A 174 -15.75 -13.85 -2.28
CA PRO A 174 -17.16 -14.07 -2.59
C PRO A 174 -17.95 -14.52 -1.35
N ALA A 175 -19.12 -13.93 -1.14
CA ALA A 175 -20.06 -14.40 -0.13
C ALA A 175 -20.45 -15.85 -0.42
N SER A 176 -20.47 -16.70 0.63
CA SER A 176 -20.92 -18.09 0.54
C SER A 176 -22.43 -18.23 0.41
#